data_AF-A0A0Q4XJN9-F1
#
_entry.id   AF-A0A0Q4XJN9-F1
#
_cell.length_a   1.000
_cell.length_b   1.000
_cell.length_c   1.000
_cell.angle_alpha   90.00
_cell.angle_beta   90.00
_cell.angle_gamma   90.00
#
_symmetry.space_group_name_H-M   'P 1'
#
loop_
_entity.id
_entity.type
_entity.pdbx_description
1 polymer ?
#
loop_
_entity_poly.entity_id
_entity_poly.type
_entity_poly.pdbx_seq_one_letter_code
_entity_poly.pdbx_strand_id
1 'polypeptide(L)'
;MTDELPPPATALSAPPERLVEVSRLATLLAEQVLDAQIMKLPVPDDHIRVLLDAGLLLREYGIELPSLLGQIMLAAEGPKMEVAAEPWRLAQVLRPFQRTNG
;
A
#
# COMPACT_ATOMS: atom_id res chain seq x y z
N MET A 1 10.08 -55.59 4.78
CA MET A 1 10.80 -54.42 4.22
C MET A 1 9.73 -53.44 3.81
N THR A 2 9.34 -52.58 4.76
CA THR A 2 8.37 -51.52 4.53
C THR A 2 9.13 -50.37 3.91
N ASP A 3 8.91 -50.14 2.62
CA ASP A 3 9.39 -48.97 1.91
C ASP A 3 8.50 -47.80 2.36
N GLU A 4 8.89 -47.14 3.43
CA GLU A 4 8.30 -45.87 3.84
C GLU A 4 8.81 -44.80 2.88
N LEU A 5 7.99 -44.49 1.88
CA LEU A 5 8.14 -43.30 1.04
C LEU A 5 8.26 -42.09 1.99
N PRO A 6 9.32 -41.25 1.91
CA PRO A 6 9.33 -40.01 2.67
C PRO A 6 8.11 -39.16 2.28
N PRO A 7 7.46 -38.48 3.24
CA PRO A 7 6.33 -37.62 2.93
C PRO A 7 6.76 -36.58 1.88
N PRO A 8 5.87 -36.20 0.94
CA PRO A 8 6.19 -35.19 -0.04
C PRO A 8 6.65 -33.94 0.72
N ALA A 9 7.89 -33.53 0.46
CA ALA A 9 8.50 -32.34 1.05
C ALA A 9 7.47 -31.22 1.05
N THR A 10 7.11 -30.81 2.27
CA THR A 10 6.08 -29.83 2.59
C THR A 10 6.23 -28.60 1.71
N ALA A 11 5.45 -28.54 0.65
CA ALA A 11 5.39 -27.36 -0.19
C ALA A 11 4.62 -26.27 0.58
N LEU A 12 5.40 -25.29 1.08
CA LEU A 12 5.10 -23.87 0.98
C LEU A 12 4.00 -23.26 1.87
N SER A 13 3.90 -23.65 3.13
CA SER A 13 3.38 -22.72 4.15
C SER A 13 4.56 -21.93 4.69
N ALA A 14 4.68 -20.64 4.35
CA ALA A 14 5.62 -19.77 5.04
C ALA A 14 5.35 -19.89 6.56
N PRO A 15 6.36 -20.17 7.39
CA PRO A 15 6.19 -20.20 8.83
C PRO A 15 5.55 -18.88 9.28
N PRO A 16 4.53 -18.92 10.14
CA PRO A 16 3.85 -17.70 10.60
C PRO A 16 4.84 -16.67 11.16
N GLU A 17 5.97 -17.10 11.72
CA GLU A 17 7.05 -16.25 12.20
C GLU A 17 7.68 -15.40 11.09
N ARG A 18 7.80 -15.94 9.87
CA ARG A 18 8.33 -15.19 8.73
C ARG A 18 7.37 -14.10 8.27
N LEU A 19 6.06 -14.36 8.30
CA LEU A 19 5.04 -13.37 7.97
C LEU A 19 4.97 -12.25 9.00
N VAL A 20 5.12 -12.59 10.28
CA VAL A 20 5.26 -11.59 11.37
C VAL A 20 6.47 -10.70 11.13
N GLU A 21 7.62 -11.27 10.75
CA GLU A 21 8.81 -10.47 10.45
C GLU A 21 8.64 -9.61 9.19
N VAL A 22 7.98 -10.12 8.14
CA VAL A 22 7.63 -9.31 6.96
C VAL A 22 6.75 -8.12 7.34
N SER A 23 5.72 -8.33 8.18
CA SER A 23 4.87 -7.25 8.68
C SER A 23 5.68 -6.20 9.48
N ARG A 24 6.59 -6.66 10.34
CA ARG A 24 7.49 -5.78 11.11
C ARG A 24 8.41 -4.97 10.20
N LEU A 25 9.05 -5.61 9.23
CA LEU A 25 9.96 -4.95 8.28
C LEU A 25 9.22 -3.96 7.37
N ALA A 26 8.04 -4.34 6.88
CA ALA A 26 7.21 -3.46 6.08
C ALA A 26 6.75 -2.23 6.87
N THR A 27 6.45 -2.39 8.17
CA THR A 27 6.14 -1.26 9.06
C THR A 27 7.32 -0.29 9.17
N LEU A 28 8.52 -0.80 9.45
CA LEU A 28 9.72 0.03 9.57
C LEU A 28 10.09 0.74 8.26
N LEU A 29 9.90 0.07 7.12
CA LEU A 29 10.15 0.68 5.82
C LEU A 29 9.11 1.75 5.50
N ALA A 30 7.84 1.52 5.85
CA ALA A 30 6.77 2.50 5.67
C ALA A 30 7.03 3.76 6.51
N GLU A 31 7.49 3.61 7.76
CA GLU A 31 7.88 4.71 8.63
C GLU A 31 9.05 5.52 8.02
N GLN A 32 10.08 4.85 7.51
CA GLN A 32 11.20 5.53 6.84
C GLN A 32 10.76 6.29 5.58
N VAL A 33 9.85 5.72 4.80
CA VAL A 33 9.27 6.39 3.63
C VAL A 33 8.46 7.61 4.03
N LEU A 34 7.70 7.53 5.14
CA LEU A 34 6.95 8.67 5.68
C LEU A 34 7.90 9.77 6.17
N ASP A 35 8.93 9.42 6.94
CA ASP A 35 9.93 10.36 7.44
C ASP A 35 10.66 11.08 6.30
N ALA A 36 11.05 10.33 5.26
CA ALA A 36 11.65 10.92 4.06
C ALA A 36 10.70 11.92 3.38
N GLN A 37 9.41 11.60 3.26
CA GLN A 37 8.42 12.54 2.72
C GLN A 37 8.24 13.79 3.59
N ILE A 38 8.19 13.64 4.92
CA ILE A 38 8.11 14.77 5.87
C ILE A 38 9.33 15.68 5.71
N MET A 39 10.52 15.09 5.56
CA MET A 39 11.78 15.80 5.34
C MET A 39 11.96 16.29 3.88
N LYS A 40 11.00 16.05 2.99
CA LYS A 40 11.06 16.36 1.54
C LYS A 40 12.29 15.75 0.85
N LEU A 41 12.73 14.61 1.35
CA LEU A 41 13.78 13.80 0.74
C LEU A 41 13.20 12.94 -0.37
N PRO A 42 13.99 12.64 -1.42
CA PRO A 42 13.56 11.71 -2.45
C PRO A 42 13.38 10.30 -1.85
N VAL A 43 12.25 9.67 -2.14
CA VAL A 43 11.99 8.27 -1.80
C VAL A 43 12.33 7.40 -3.01
N PRO A 44 13.20 6.38 -2.86
CA PRO A 44 13.47 5.45 -3.95
C PRO A 44 12.22 4.67 -4.37
N ASP A 45 11.98 4.56 -5.68
CA ASP A 45 10.85 3.77 -6.22
C ASP A 45 10.85 2.32 -5.74
N ASP A 46 12.03 1.75 -5.54
CA ASP A 46 12.17 0.37 -5.05
C ASP A 46 11.64 0.20 -3.62
N HIS A 47 11.72 1.24 -2.77
CA HIS A 47 11.09 1.18 -1.45
C HIS A 47 9.58 1.10 -1.56
N ILE A 48 8.99 1.85 -2.49
CA ILE A 48 7.54 1.82 -2.74
C ILE A 48 7.13 0.45 -3.29
N ARG A 49 7.86 -0.10 -4.27
CA ARG A 49 7.58 -1.44 -4.82
C ARG A 49 7.65 -2.53 -3.75
N VAL A 50 8.71 -2.52 -2.92
CA VAL A 50 8.87 -3.49 -1.82
C VAL A 50 7.72 -3.40 -0.82
N LEU A 51 7.24 -2.18 -0.52
CA LEU A 51 6.07 -2.00 0.35
C LEU A 51 4.79 -2.57 -0.29
N LEU A 52 4.59 -2.36 -1.60
CA LEU A 52 3.44 -2.92 -2.31
C LEU A 52 3.49 -4.46 -2.34
N ASP A 53 4.66 -5.03 -2.64
CA ASP A 53 4.86 -6.49 -2.67
C ASP A 53 4.62 -7.10 -1.28
N ALA A 54 5.18 -6.49 -0.23
CA ALA A 54 4.97 -6.93 1.15
C ALA A 54 3.48 -6.83 1.54
N GLY A 55 2.81 -5.74 1.15
CA GLY A 55 1.40 -5.56 1.41
C GLY A 55 0.50 -6.57 0.70
N LEU A 56 0.80 -6.89 -0.57
CA LEU A 56 0.10 -7.95 -1.31
C LEU A 56 0.31 -9.32 -0.66
N LEU A 57 1.55 -9.63 -0.27
CA LEU A 57 1.88 -10.88 0.42
C LEU A 57 1.12 -11.00 1.75
N LEU A 58 1.09 -9.95 2.57
CA LEU A 58 0.37 -9.99 3.85
C LEU A 58 -1.15 -10.18 3.65
N ARG A 59 -1.74 -9.52 2.64
CA ARG A 59 -3.16 -9.70 2.29
C ARG A 59 -3.47 -11.12 1.81
N GLU A 60 -2.61 -11.72 0.99
CA GLU A 60 -2.78 -13.08 0.48
C GLU A 60 -2.86 -14.11 1.61
N TYR A 61 -2.08 -13.89 2.68
CA TYR A 61 -2.06 -14.77 3.86
C TYR A 61 -3.06 -14.34 4.95
N GLY A 62 -3.94 -13.37 4.68
CA GLY A 62 -4.97 -12.92 5.62
C GLY A 62 -4.43 -12.17 6.84
N ILE A 63 -3.19 -11.65 6.77
CA ILE A 63 -2.61 -10.81 7.81
C ILE A 63 -3.12 -9.39 7.64
N GLU A 64 -3.58 -8.79 8.75
CA GLU A 64 -3.99 -7.39 8.77
C GLU A 64 -2.79 -6.49 8.46
N LEU A 65 -3.00 -5.53 7.56
CA LEU A 65 -1.96 -4.59 7.17
C LEU A 65 -1.75 -3.55 8.28
N PRO A 66 -0.49 -3.27 8.65
CA PRO A 66 -0.16 -2.10 9.46
C PRO A 66 -0.75 -0.82 8.85
N SER A 67 -1.29 0.09 9.66
CA SER A 67 -2.05 1.26 9.20
C SER A 67 -1.33 2.10 8.15
N LEU A 68 -0.01 2.29 8.29
CA LEU A 68 0.78 3.08 7.34
C LEU A 68 0.99 2.33 6.02
N LEU A 69 1.25 1.02 6.08
CA LEU A 69 1.35 0.17 4.90
C LEU A 69 0.01 0.14 4.13
N GLY A 70 -1.11 0.01 4.84
CA GLY A 70 -2.44 0.06 4.25
C GLY A 70 -2.75 1.39 3.55
N GLN A 71 -2.31 2.51 4.10
CA GLN A 71 -2.44 3.82 3.46
C GLN A 71 -1.62 3.93 2.18
N ILE A 72 -0.39 3.40 2.18
CA ILE A 72 0.47 3.37 0.99
C ILE A 72 -0.16 2.51 -0.11
N MET A 73 -0.70 1.34 0.24
CA MET A 73 -1.43 0.50 -0.70
C MET A 73 -2.66 1.20 -1.27
N LEU A 74 -3.47 1.85 -0.42
CA LEU A 74 -4.66 2.58 -0.85
C LEU A 74 -4.30 3.75 -1.80
N ALA A 75 -3.21 4.46 -1.52
CA ALA A 75 -2.72 5.53 -2.39
C ALA A 75 -2.25 5.00 -3.76
N ALA A 76 -1.64 3.80 -3.78
CA ALA A 76 -1.17 3.16 -5.00
C ALA A 76 -2.29 2.52 -5.83
N GLU A 77 -3.37 2.04 -5.20
CA GLU A 77 -4.58 1.56 -5.88
C GLU A 77 -5.31 2.70 -6.62
N GLY A 78 -4.94 3.96 -6.35
CA GLY A 78 -5.50 5.16 -6.98
C GLY A 78 -6.92 5.44 -6.51
N PRO A 79 -7.45 6.67 -6.74
CA PRO A 79 -8.85 6.91 -6.48
C PRO A 79 -9.66 5.99 -7.41
N LYS A 80 -10.38 5.03 -6.83
CA LYS A 80 -11.59 4.51 -7.46
C LYS A 80 -12.58 5.66 -7.51
N MET A 81 -12.39 6.52 -8.51
CA MET A 81 -13.15 7.72 -8.72
C MET A 81 -14.55 7.28 -9.15
N GLU A 82 -15.40 6.97 -8.18
CA GLU A 82 -16.83 7.17 -8.35
C GLU A 82 -17.05 8.69 -8.36
N VAL A 83 -16.68 9.32 -9.49
CA VAL A 83 -17.16 10.65 -9.80
C VAL A 83 -18.64 10.49 -10.11
N ALA A 84 -19.45 10.44 -9.07
CA ALA A 84 -20.82 10.87 -9.18
C ALA A 84 -20.73 12.32 -9.67
N ALA A 85 -21.05 12.47 -10.95
CA ALA A 85 -21.00 13.70 -11.69
C ALA A 85 -21.78 14.79 -10.96
N GLU A 86 -21.06 15.72 -10.34
CA GLU A 86 -21.64 16.94 -9.80
C GLU A 86 -21.12 18.13 -10.62
N PRO A 87 -21.79 18.44 -11.75
CA PRO A 87 -21.38 19.53 -12.66
C PRO A 87 -21.32 20.91 -12.00
N TRP A 88 -21.84 21.05 -10.77
CA TRP A 88 -21.79 22.28 -10.00
C TRP A 88 -20.48 22.51 -9.23
N ARG A 89 -19.59 21.51 -9.11
CA ARG A 89 -18.26 21.71 -8.49
C ARG A 89 -17.27 22.44 -9.41
N LEU A 90 -17.42 22.32 -10.73
CA LEU A 90 -16.62 23.11 -11.69
C LEU A 90 -17.06 24.58 -11.74
N ALA A 91 -18.32 24.87 -11.39
CA ALA A 91 -18.84 26.23 -11.34
C ALA A 91 -18.27 27.08 -10.18
N GLN A 92 -17.67 26.46 -9.16
CA GLN A 92 -17.10 27.16 -8.00
C GLN A 92 -15.64 27.58 -8.20
N VAL A 93 -14.89 26.87 -9.03
CA VAL A 93 -13.47 27.14 -9.29
C VAL A 93 -13.28 28.38 -10.19
N LEU A 94 -14.28 28.74 -10.99
CA LEU A 94 -14.21 29.88 -11.92
C LEU A 94 -14.78 31.20 -11.36
N ARG A 95 -15.19 31.24 -10.08
CA ARG A 95 -15.77 32.46 -9.47
C ARG A 95 -14.81 33.60 -9.09
N PRO A 96 -13.48 33.49 -8.98
CA PRO A 96 -12.66 34.66 -8.64
C PRO A 96 -12.42 35.63 -9.81
N PHE A 97 -12.90 35.37 -11.04
CA PHE A 97 -12.63 36.22 -12.21
C PHE A 97 -13.87 36.79 -12.93
N GLN A 98 -15.08 36.54 -12.44
CA GLN A 98 -16.32 37.00 -13.09
C GLN A 98 -16.83 38.33 -12.50
N ARG A 99 -16.25 39.45 -12.97
CA ARG A 99 -16.91 40.76 -13.21
C ARG A 99 -17.47 41.49 -11.96
N THR A 100 -17.20 42.77 -11.72
CA THR A 100 -17.66 43.91 -12.54
C THR A 100 -16.75 45.14 -12.42
N ASN A 101 -16.21 45.61 -13.55
CA ASN A 101 -16.00 47.03 -13.81
C ASN A 101 -17.10 47.47 -14.79
N GLY A 102 -17.84 48.50 -14.38
CA GLY A 102 -18.92 49.17 -15.10
C GLY A 102 -19.42 50.29 -14.22
#